data_AF-A0A6G5QJS4-F1
#
_entry.id   AF-A0A6G5QJS4-F1
#
_cell.length_a   1.000
_cell.length_b   1.000
_cell.length_c   1.000
_cell.angle_alpha   90.00
_cell.angle_beta   90.00
_cell.angle_gamma   90.00
#
_symmetry.space_group_name_H-M   'P 1'
#
loop_
_entity.id
_entity.type
_entity.pdbx_description
1 polymer ?
#
loop_
_entity_poly.entity_id
_entity_poly.type
_entity_poly.pdbx_seq_one_letter_code
_entity_poly.pdbx_strand_id
1 'polypeptide(L)'
;MKEITLNGAKFRVAANTMEELKNEALGDENGEIYKFLAKFNASEPDIFILDGFATKENLEIKDSSNVVFIRRGAMPGREVLKAMIASRNSPELNAALASGCVGVAGLGGLGSNIALSLARTGVAKLVLADFDVVEPSNLNRQQYFVRHIGMKKTDALKELIAEVNPFVEVETHDITLTAANVAEIFAPCSVICEAFDNVAGKAMMVNEAGASLRDKKIVGASGMAGHFSSNLIKTVKFARNVYLCGDLQNAAGVGQGLMAARVAICANHQANLAIRLLMGLEEV
;
A
#
# COMPACT_ATOMS: atom_id res chain seq x y z
N MET A 1 16.11 25.35 -19.90
CA MET A 1 14.72 25.09 -19.50
C MET A 1 14.59 23.59 -19.28
N LYS A 2 14.18 23.17 -18.08
CA LYS A 2 13.95 21.77 -17.69
C LYS A 2 12.44 21.52 -17.69
N GLU A 3 11.99 20.34 -18.08
CA GLU A 3 10.60 19.92 -17.89
C GLU A 3 10.47 19.23 -16.53
N ILE A 4 9.59 19.74 -15.67
CA ILE A 4 9.31 19.14 -14.36
C ILE A 4 7.83 18.80 -14.25
N THR A 5 7.49 17.94 -13.29
CA THR A 5 6.10 17.75 -12.85
C THR A 5 5.92 18.50 -11.53
N LEU A 6 5.10 19.55 -11.49
CA LEU A 6 4.76 20.31 -10.29
C LEU A 6 3.31 20.04 -9.89
N ASN A 7 3.08 19.50 -8.69
CA ASN A 7 1.75 19.11 -8.19
C ASN A 7 0.93 18.27 -9.20
N GLY A 8 1.61 17.44 -9.99
CA GLY A 8 0.99 16.56 -11.00
C GLY A 8 0.82 17.17 -12.40
N ALA A 9 1.15 18.44 -12.63
CA ALA A 9 1.12 19.08 -13.95
C ALA A 9 2.53 19.35 -14.48
N LYS A 10 2.72 19.24 -15.80
CA LYS A 10 4.02 19.47 -16.44
C LYS A 10 4.27 20.97 -16.66
N PHE A 11 5.46 21.44 -16.32
CA PHE A 11 5.91 22.81 -16.58
C PHE A 11 7.34 22.82 -17.12
N ARG A 12 7.64 23.78 -17.98
CA ARG A 12 9.04 24.09 -18.34
C ARG A 12 9.53 25.25 -17.48
N VAL A 13 10.58 25.00 -16.72
CA VAL A 13 11.14 25.96 -15.77
C VAL A 13 12.59 26.31 -16.10
N ALA A 14 13.01 27.52 -15.76
CA ALA A 14 14.41 27.93 -15.84
C ALA A 14 15.21 27.47 -14.61
N ALA A 15 14.53 27.24 -13.49
CA ALA A 15 15.11 26.83 -12.22
C ALA A 15 15.99 25.56 -12.30
N ASN A 16 17.16 25.65 -11.67
CA ASN A 16 18.08 24.55 -11.44
C ASN A 16 18.03 24.03 -10.01
N THR A 17 17.45 24.80 -9.09
CA THR A 17 17.41 24.49 -7.66
C THR A 17 16.03 24.72 -7.08
N MET A 18 15.75 24.14 -5.91
CA MET A 18 14.47 24.30 -5.21
C MET A 18 14.17 25.75 -4.84
N GLU A 19 15.18 26.56 -4.52
CA GLU A 19 15.01 27.97 -4.21
C GLU A 19 14.69 28.80 -5.45
N GLU A 20 15.37 28.55 -6.57
CA GLU A 20 15.04 29.16 -7.86
C GLU A 20 13.62 28.82 -8.30
N LEU A 21 13.20 27.56 -8.14
CA LEU A 21 11.85 27.15 -8.49
C LEU A 21 10.80 27.82 -7.60
N LYS A 22 11.05 27.98 -6.30
CA LYS A 22 10.15 28.72 -5.41
C LYS A 22 9.99 30.15 -5.88
N ASN A 23 11.09 30.82 -6.24
CA ASN A 23 11.04 32.19 -6.73
C ASN A 23 10.31 32.30 -8.07
N GLU A 24 10.57 31.39 -9.00
CA GLU A 24 9.90 31.34 -10.31
C GLU A 24 8.39 31.02 -10.17
N ALA A 25 8.03 30.09 -9.29
CA ALA A 25 6.66 29.63 -9.09
C ALA A 25 5.80 30.58 -8.24
N LEU A 26 6.40 31.25 -7.24
CA LEU A 26 5.69 32.04 -6.24
C LEU A 26 5.92 33.56 -6.37
N GLY A 27 6.92 33.98 -7.14
CA GLY A 27 7.32 35.39 -7.26
C GLY A 27 6.52 36.23 -8.26
N ASP A 28 5.73 35.59 -9.14
CA ASP A 28 4.84 36.28 -10.09
C ASP A 28 3.40 35.77 -9.93
N GLU A 29 2.56 36.55 -9.23
CA GLU A 29 1.13 36.22 -9.02
C GLU A 29 0.33 36.13 -10.33
N ASN A 30 0.81 36.77 -11.40
CA ASN A 30 0.19 36.70 -12.72
C ASN A 30 0.72 35.53 -13.55
N GLY A 31 1.79 34.89 -13.10
CA GLY A 31 2.44 33.76 -13.76
C GLY A 31 1.55 32.52 -13.83
N GLU A 32 1.79 31.69 -14.84
CA GLU A 32 1.03 30.47 -15.07
C GLU A 32 1.15 29.49 -13.89
N ILE A 33 2.37 29.32 -13.37
CA ILE A 33 2.66 28.41 -12.26
C ILE A 33 1.94 28.88 -10.98
N TYR A 34 2.04 30.17 -10.64
CA TYR A 34 1.35 30.72 -9.48
C TYR A 34 -0.16 30.51 -9.57
N LYS A 35 -0.77 30.89 -10.70
CA LYS A 35 -2.21 30.71 -10.92
C LYS A 35 -2.64 29.25 -10.84
N PHE A 36 -1.81 28.32 -11.31
CA PHE A 36 -2.05 26.89 -11.15
C PHE A 36 -2.00 26.47 -9.67
N LEU A 37 -0.97 26.87 -8.93
CA LEU A 37 -0.83 26.57 -7.50
C LEU A 37 -1.97 27.18 -6.66
N ALA A 38 -2.38 28.41 -6.97
CA ALA A 38 -3.44 29.12 -6.28
C ALA A 38 -4.81 28.40 -6.37
N LYS A 39 -5.10 27.70 -7.48
CA LYS A 39 -6.34 26.89 -7.64
C LYS A 39 -6.50 25.79 -6.58
N PHE A 40 -5.41 25.40 -5.93
CA PHE A 40 -5.38 24.30 -4.97
C PHE A 40 -4.77 24.71 -3.63
N ASN A 41 -4.80 26.01 -3.32
CA ASN A 41 -4.23 26.59 -2.10
C ASN A 41 -2.73 26.29 -1.91
N ALA A 42 -1.98 26.06 -2.99
CA ALA A 42 -0.55 25.73 -2.94
C ALA A 42 0.37 26.92 -3.28
N SER A 43 -0.18 28.13 -3.40
CA SER A 43 0.58 29.38 -3.61
C SER A 43 1.26 29.90 -2.34
N GLU A 44 0.90 29.38 -1.17
CA GLU A 44 1.58 29.64 0.11
C GLU A 44 2.05 28.33 0.79
N PRO A 45 2.93 27.55 0.16
CA PRO A 45 3.24 26.20 0.63
C PRO A 45 4.06 26.18 1.93
N ASP A 46 3.75 25.22 2.81
CA ASP A 46 4.50 24.92 4.04
C ASP A 46 5.46 23.73 3.90
N ILE A 47 5.18 22.84 2.94
CA ILE A 47 5.90 21.59 2.73
C ILE A 47 6.26 21.50 1.25
N PHE A 48 7.51 21.10 1.00
CA PHE A 48 8.05 20.85 -0.31
C PHE A 48 8.53 19.40 -0.39
N ILE A 49 8.21 18.71 -1.47
CA ILE A 49 8.69 17.36 -1.77
C ILE A 49 9.39 17.40 -3.12
N LEU A 50 10.60 16.83 -3.18
CA LEU A 50 11.36 16.63 -4.41
C LEU A 50 11.63 15.13 -4.55
N ASP A 51 11.13 14.51 -5.62
CA ASP A 51 11.38 13.11 -5.99
C ASP A 51 11.18 12.11 -4.81
N GLY A 52 10.08 12.27 -4.05
CA GLY A 52 9.79 11.42 -2.89
C GLY A 52 10.20 12.01 -1.54
N PHE A 53 11.18 12.92 -1.53
CA PHE A 53 11.83 13.41 -0.32
C PHE A 53 11.27 14.77 0.12
N ALA A 54 10.68 14.81 1.32
CA ALA A 54 10.23 16.07 1.92
C ALA A 54 11.45 16.85 2.45
N THR A 55 11.69 18.06 1.93
CA THR A 55 12.89 18.84 2.22
C THR A 55 12.59 20.33 2.43
N LYS A 56 13.48 21.00 3.18
CA LYS A 56 13.57 22.47 3.25
C LYS A 56 14.85 23.01 2.60
N GLU A 57 15.76 22.12 2.24
CA GLU A 57 17.07 22.45 1.70
C GLU A 57 16.96 22.90 0.24
N ASN A 58 17.98 23.65 -0.21
CA ASN A 58 18.08 24.06 -1.60
C ASN A 58 18.74 22.94 -2.43
N LEU A 59 17.93 21.94 -2.81
CA LEU A 59 18.39 20.80 -3.61
C LEU A 59 18.34 21.10 -5.12
N GLU A 60 19.18 20.42 -5.88
CA GLU A 60 19.18 20.48 -7.35
C GLU A 60 17.90 19.86 -7.93
N ILE A 61 17.33 20.51 -8.94
CA ILE A 61 16.21 20.01 -9.73
C ILE A 61 16.75 19.50 -11.06
N LYS A 62 16.37 18.28 -11.41
CA LYS A 62 16.77 17.64 -12.67
C LYS A 62 15.62 17.71 -13.67
N ASP A 63 15.96 17.47 -14.93
CA ASP A 63 14.94 17.24 -15.94
C ASP A 63 14.10 16.01 -15.55
N SER A 64 12.79 16.09 -15.74
CA SER A 64 11.79 15.12 -15.27
C SER A 64 11.63 14.99 -13.74
N SER A 65 12.22 15.87 -12.92
CA SER A 65 11.96 15.86 -11.47
C SER A 65 10.47 16.09 -11.15
N ASN A 66 10.00 15.41 -10.11
CA ASN A 66 8.68 15.57 -9.52
C ASN A 66 8.77 16.45 -8.28
N VAL A 67 8.07 17.57 -8.29
CA VAL A 67 8.06 18.58 -7.23
C VAL A 67 6.63 18.76 -6.73
N VAL A 68 6.46 18.82 -5.41
CA VAL A 68 5.14 19.05 -4.81
C VAL A 68 5.18 20.11 -3.72
N PHE A 69 4.29 21.08 -3.84
CA PHE A 69 4.05 22.20 -2.94
C PHE A 69 2.73 21.95 -2.19
N ILE A 70 2.78 21.91 -0.85
CA ILE A 70 1.61 21.60 -0.01
C ILE A 70 1.40 22.70 1.03
N ARG A 71 0.18 23.22 1.12
CA ARG A 71 -0.31 24.03 2.25
C ARG A 71 -0.92 23.14 3.31
N ARG A 72 -0.50 23.29 4.57
CA ARG A 72 -1.04 22.52 5.69
C ARG A 72 -2.51 22.85 5.91
N GLY A 73 -3.33 21.81 6.13
CA GLY A 73 -4.74 21.95 6.49
C GLY A 73 -5.68 22.27 5.32
N ALA A 74 -5.18 22.46 4.11
CA ALA A 74 -6.01 22.66 2.92
C ALA A 74 -6.26 21.34 2.18
N MET A 75 -7.52 21.08 1.79
CA MET A 75 -7.86 19.96 0.92
C MET A 75 -7.56 20.35 -0.55
N PRO A 76 -6.62 19.67 -1.23
CA PRO A 76 -6.38 19.93 -2.64
C PRO A 76 -7.49 19.34 -3.52
N GLY A 77 -7.55 19.78 -4.78
CA GLY A 77 -8.42 19.17 -5.78
C GLY A 77 -8.05 17.70 -6.03
N ARG A 78 -8.99 16.89 -6.53
CA ARG A 78 -8.85 15.42 -6.66
C ARG A 78 -7.57 14.97 -7.38
N GLU A 79 -7.27 15.51 -8.56
CA GLU A 79 -6.07 15.11 -9.32
C GLU A 79 -4.77 15.53 -8.63
N VAL A 80 -4.79 16.69 -7.96
CA VAL A 80 -3.65 17.16 -7.17
C VAL A 80 -3.47 16.28 -5.93
N LEU A 81 -4.54 15.87 -5.26
CA LEU A 81 -4.48 14.91 -4.15
C LEU A 81 -3.84 13.60 -4.59
N LYS A 82 -4.25 13.06 -5.74
CA LYS A 82 -3.65 11.84 -6.32
C LYS A 82 -2.15 11.99 -6.53
N ALA A 83 -1.73 13.09 -7.15
CA ALA A 83 -0.32 13.38 -7.37
C ALA A 83 0.46 13.55 -6.05
N MET A 84 -0.11 14.24 -5.06
CA MET A 84 0.49 14.45 -3.74
C MET A 84 0.66 13.15 -2.94
N ILE A 85 -0.30 12.23 -3.02
CA ILE A 85 -0.18 10.91 -2.38
C ILE A 85 0.97 10.12 -3.02
N ALA A 86 1.05 10.11 -4.36
CA ALA A 86 2.10 9.41 -5.09
C ALA A 86 3.48 10.07 -4.97
N SER A 87 3.55 11.38 -4.68
CA SER A 87 4.82 12.13 -4.74
C SER A 87 5.81 11.80 -3.62
N ARG A 88 5.40 11.03 -2.61
CA ARG A 88 6.29 10.54 -1.53
C ARG A 88 6.99 9.23 -1.88
N ASN A 89 6.64 8.63 -3.01
CA ASN A 89 7.30 7.46 -3.58
C ASN A 89 8.33 7.89 -4.62
N SER A 90 9.33 7.03 -4.87
CA SER A 90 10.23 7.23 -6.02
C SER A 90 9.49 7.01 -7.35
N PRO A 91 9.99 7.55 -8.48
CA PRO A 91 9.40 7.31 -9.80
C PRO A 91 9.30 5.82 -10.16
N GLU A 92 10.33 5.03 -9.84
CA GLU A 92 10.36 3.58 -10.11
C GLU A 92 9.31 2.84 -9.30
N LEU A 93 9.14 3.20 -8.02
CA LEU A 93 8.09 2.65 -7.17
C LEU A 93 6.71 2.99 -7.72
N ASN A 94 6.46 4.25 -8.10
CA ASN A 94 5.18 4.65 -8.70
C ASN A 94 4.87 3.90 -9.99
N ALA A 95 5.87 3.67 -10.84
CA ALA A 95 5.71 2.88 -12.06
C ALA A 95 5.30 1.42 -11.77
N ALA A 96 5.94 0.79 -10.78
CA ALA A 96 5.59 -0.58 -10.35
C ALA A 96 4.19 -0.66 -9.72
N LEU A 97 3.79 0.34 -8.94
CA LEU A 97 2.47 0.39 -8.30
C LEU A 97 1.35 0.64 -9.30
N ALA A 98 1.58 1.46 -10.33
CA ALA A 98 0.58 1.83 -11.33
C ALA A 98 0.09 0.65 -12.18
N SER A 99 0.92 -0.38 -12.36
CA SER A 99 0.54 -1.65 -13.01
C SER A 99 0.30 -2.79 -12.00
N GLY A 100 0.45 -2.51 -10.71
CA GLY A 100 0.38 -3.50 -9.65
C GLY A 100 -1.06 -3.93 -9.33
N CYS A 101 -1.29 -5.25 -9.35
CA CYS A 101 -2.51 -5.87 -8.85
C CYS A 101 -2.14 -6.91 -7.79
N VAL A 102 -2.59 -6.69 -6.55
CA VAL A 102 -2.29 -7.56 -5.40
C VAL A 102 -3.57 -8.19 -4.87
N GLY A 103 -3.56 -9.51 -4.73
CA GLY A 103 -4.62 -10.29 -4.11
C GLY A 103 -4.39 -10.40 -2.61
N VAL A 104 -5.44 -10.31 -1.80
CA VAL A 104 -5.41 -10.57 -0.35
C VAL A 104 -6.46 -11.64 -0.02
N ALA A 105 -5.97 -12.82 0.35
CA ALA A 105 -6.78 -14.00 0.67
C ALA A 105 -6.95 -14.11 2.20
N GLY A 106 -8.14 -13.72 2.69
CA GLY A 106 -8.44 -13.53 4.10
C GLY A 106 -8.18 -12.08 4.54
N LEU A 107 -9.16 -11.46 5.18
CA LEU A 107 -9.20 -10.05 5.58
C LEU A 107 -9.25 -9.88 7.11
N GLY A 108 -8.74 -10.87 7.84
CA GLY A 108 -8.57 -10.80 9.29
C GLY A 108 -7.41 -9.89 9.73
N GLY A 109 -6.68 -10.32 10.77
CA GLY A 109 -5.59 -9.53 11.35
C GLY A 109 -4.49 -9.18 10.34
N LEU A 110 -4.03 -10.17 9.58
CA LEU A 110 -3.00 -9.93 8.57
C LEU A 110 -3.58 -9.17 7.37
N GLY A 111 -4.63 -9.70 6.74
CA GLY A 111 -5.18 -9.16 5.50
C GLY A 111 -5.65 -7.71 5.57
N SER A 112 -6.35 -7.32 6.64
CA SER A 112 -6.79 -5.93 6.81
C SER A 112 -5.62 -4.95 6.95
N ASN A 113 -4.55 -5.35 7.65
CA ASN A 113 -3.31 -4.57 7.74
C ASN A 113 -2.57 -4.51 6.39
N ILE A 114 -2.45 -5.64 5.69
CA ILE A 114 -1.81 -5.71 4.36
C ILE A 114 -2.52 -4.77 3.38
N ALA A 115 -3.85 -4.88 3.26
CA ALA A 115 -4.63 -4.11 2.31
C ALA A 115 -4.52 -2.60 2.57
N LEU A 116 -4.61 -2.17 3.84
CA LEU A 116 -4.43 -0.75 4.17
C LEU A 116 -3.01 -0.25 3.93
N SER A 117 -1.98 -1.04 4.22
CA SER A 117 -0.60 -0.64 3.94
C SER A 117 -0.35 -0.50 2.44
N LEU A 118 -0.82 -1.46 1.63
CA LEU A 118 -0.73 -1.40 0.17
C LEU A 118 -1.52 -0.22 -0.41
N ALA A 119 -2.73 0.06 0.11
CA ALA A 119 -3.54 1.19 -0.30
C ALA A 119 -2.87 2.53 0.04
N ARG A 120 -2.24 2.64 1.22
CA ARG A 120 -1.47 3.84 1.62
C ARG A 120 -0.26 4.07 0.72
N THR A 121 0.41 3.01 0.29
CA THR A 121 1.52 3.11 -0.66
C THR A 121 1.05 3.45 -2.08
N GLY A 122 -0.20 3.11 -2.42
CA GLY A 122 -0.84 3.50 -3.68
C GLY A 122 -0.76 2.44 -4.78
N VAL A 123 -0.87 1.16 -4.42
CA VAL A 123 -1.05 0.09 -5.42
C VAL A 123 -2.29 0.38 -6.28
N ALA A 124 -2.23 0.12 -7.59
CA ALA A 124 -3.33 0.45 -8.49
C ALA A 124 -4.60 -0.36 -8.19
N LYS A 125 -4.44 -1.68 -7.97
CA LYS A 125 -5.58 -2.58 -7.74
C LYS A 125 -5.36 -3.56 -6.60
N LEU A 126 -6.42 -3.72 -5.79
CA LEU A 126 -6.53 -4.76 -4.77
C LEU A 126 -7.70 -5.71 -5.10
N VAL A 127 -7.45 -7.01 -5.05
CA VAL A 127 -8.49 -8.05 -5.10
C VAL A 127 -8.59 -8.66 -3.70
N LEU A 128 -9.72 -8.47 -3.04
CA LEU A 128 -9.91 -8.82 -1.63
C LEU A 128 -10.94 -9.95 -1.52
N ALA A 129 -10.61 -11.03 -0.80
CA ALA A 129 -11.53 -12.14 -0.60
C ALA A 129 -11.59 -12.58 0.86
N ASP A 130 -12.80 -12.61 1.41
CA ASP A 130 -13.15 -13.12 2.75
C ASP A 130 -14.67 -13.37 2.77
N PHE A 131 -15.15 -14.24 3.65
CA PHE A 131 -16.58 -14.57 3.81
C PHE A 131 -17.16 -14.12 5.16
N ASP A 132 -16.31 -13.69 6.08
CA ASP A 132 -16.69 -13.34 7.44
C ASP A 132 -17.29 -11.93 7.52
N VAL A 133 -17.98 -11.71 8.64
CA VAL A 133 -18.38 -10.39 9.13
C VAL A 133 -17.43 -9.88 10.22
N VAL A 134 -17.44 -8.57 10.46
CA VAL A 134 -16.67 -7.94 11.52
C VAL A 134 -17.32 -8.21 12.87
N GLU A 135 -16.56 -8.77 13.81
CA GLU A 135 -17.02 -9.05 15.17
C GLU A 135 -16.27 -8.21 16.22
N PRO A 136 -16.86 -7.98 17.43
CA PRO A 136 -16.17 -7.26 18.50
C PRO A 136 -14.80 -7.84 18.87
N SER A 137 -14.67 -9.18 18.85
CA SER A 137 -13.43 -9.91 19.15
C SER A 137 -12.29 -9.64 18.14
N ASN A 138 -12.62 -9.07 16.98
CA ASN A 138 -11.68 -8.80 15.90
C ASN A 138 -10.93 -7.49 16.10
N LEU A 139 -11.57 -6.51 16.77
CA LEU A 139 -11.08 -5.13 16.89
C LEU A 139 -9.75 -5.01 17.64
N ASN A 140 -9.35 -6.05 18.38
CA ASN A 140 -8.08 -6.06 19.09
C ASN A 140 -6.85 -6.14 18.17
N ARG A 141 -7.02 -6.48 16.88
CA ARG A 141 -5.90 -6.73 15.94
C ARG A 141 -6.20 -6.51 14.46
N GLN A 142 -7.46 -6.23 14.11
CA GLN A 142 -7.91 -5.97 12.74
C GLN A 142 -8.17 -4.47 12.57
N GLN A 143 -8.08 -3.96 11.34
CA GLN A 143 -8.19 -2.51 11.06
C GLN A 143 -9.62 -1.96 11.09
N TYR A 144 -10.61 -2.79 11.46
CA TYR A 144 -12.00 -2.38 11.55
C TYR A 144 -12.26 -1.48 12.77
N PHE A 145 -13.30 -0.65 12.67
CA PHE A 145 -13.76 0.22 13.76
C PHE A 145 -15.05 -0.33 14.37
N VAL A 146 -15.43 0.19 15.55
CA VAL A 146 -16.69 -0.17 16.23
C VAL A 146 -17.91 0.01 15.31
N ARG A 147 -17.90 1.04 14.45
CA ARG A 147 -18.97 1.30 13.47
C ARG A 147 -19.13 0.20 12.42
N HIS A 148 -18.12 -0.64 12.21
CA HIS A 148 -18.15 -1.71 11.21
C HIS A 148 -18.67 -3.04 11.75
N ILE A 149 -18.93 -3.18 13.06
CA ILE A 149 -19.43 -4.43 13.64
C ILE A 149 -20.71 -4.86 12.91
N GLY A 150 -20.73 -6.12 12.45
CA GLY A 150 -21.84 -6.71 11.68
C GLY A 150 -21.77 -6.50 10.17
N MET A 151 -20.86 -5.66 9.66
CA MET A 151 -20.61 -5.55 8.22
C MET A 151 -19.77 -6.74 7.72
N LYS A 152 -19.92 -7.09 6.45
CA LYS A 152 -18.98 -7.99 5.77
C LYS A 152 -17.58 -7.40 5.80
N LYS A 153 -16.58 -8.23 6.07
CA LYS A 153 -15.17 -7.78 6.14
C LYS A 153 -14.69 -7.17 4.83
N THR A 154 -15.18 -7.69 3.71
CA THR A 154 -14.94 -7.18 2.35
C THR A 154 -15.47 -5.75 2.17
N ASP A 155 -16.74 -5.52 2.52
CA ASP A 155 -17.38 -4.20 2.41
C ASP A 155 -16.75 -3.17 3.36
N ALA A 156 -16.55 -3.54 4.63
CA ALA A 156 -15.95 -2.66 5.63
C ALA A 156 -14.50 -2.27 5.25
N LEU A 157 -13.72 -3.19 4.69
CA LEU A 157 -12.37 -2.89 4.27
C LEU A 157 -12.33 -2.05 2.99
N LYS A 158 -13.27 -2.26 2.06
CA LYS A 158 -13.43 -1.41 0.88
C LYS A 158 -13.76 0.04 1.25
N GLU A 159 -14.65 0.24 2.23
CA GLU A 159 -14.95 1.57 2.79
C GLU A 159 -13.69 2.22 3.38
N LEU A 160 -12.97 1.49 4.23
CA LEU A 160 -11.72 1.97 4.83
C LEU A 160 -10.65 2.34 3.80
N ILE A 161 -10.49 1.53 2.75
CA ILE A 161 -9.54 1.83 1.67
C ILE A 161 -9.94 3.10 0.93
N ALA A 162 -11.23 3.29 0.64
CA ALA A 162 -11.71 4.50 -0.02
C ALA A 162 -11.48 5.78 0.82
N GLU A 163 -11.61 5.69 2.15
CA GLU A 163 -11.25 6.78 3.08
C GLU A 163 -9.73 7.07 3.11
N VAL A 164 -8.91 6.03 2.96
CA VAL A 164 -7.44 6.12 3.05
C VAL A 164 -6.81 6.59 1.74
N ASN A 165 -7.22 6.00 0.62
CA ASN A 165 -6.74 6.32 -0.71
C ASN A 165 -7.83 6.04 -1.76
N PRO A 166 -8.62 7.07 -2.16
CA PRO A 166 -9.75 6.91 -3.08
C PRO A 166 -9.35 6.69 -4.55
N PHE A 167 -8.06 6.45 -4.81
CA PHE A 167 -7.52 6.20 -6.14
C PHE A 167 -7.13 4.74 -6.37
N VAL A 168 -7.24 3.89 -5.34
CA VAL A 168 -7.03 2.44 -5.42
C VAL A 168 -8.30 1.79 -5.95
N GLU A 169 -8.19 0.99 -7.00
CA GLU A 169 -9.29 0.12 -7.44
C GLU A 169 -9.41 -1.06 -6.47
N VAL A 170 -10.62 -1.28 -5.93
CA VAL A 170 -10.88 -2.37 -5.00
C VAL A 170 -11.97 -3.28 -5.55
N GLU A 171 -11.58 -4.52 -5.83
CA GLU A 171 -12.46 -5.63 -6.18
C GLU A 171 -12.64 -6.53 -4.95
N THR A 172 -13.87 -6.90 -4.64
CA THR A 172 -14.21 -7.66 -3.43
C THR A 172 -14.99 -8.92 -3.77
N HIS A 173 -14.59 -10.03 -3.16
CA HIS A 173 -15.23 -11.35 -3.27
C HIS A 173 -15.67 -11.82 -1.89
N ASP A 174 -16.96 -11.68 -1.59
CA ASP A 174 -17.56 -12.15 -0.35
C ASP A 174 -17.88 -13.65 -0.41
N ILE A 175 -16.84 -14.48 -0.38
CA ILE A 175 -16.94 -15.93 -0.57
C ILE A 175 -15.86 -16.69 0.21
N THR A 176 -16.10 -17.98 0.45
CA THR A 176 -15.06 -18.88 0.93
C THR A 176 -14.13 -19.27 -0.21
N LEU A 177 -12.83 -19.02 -0.03
CA LEU A 177 -11.80 -19.45 -0.98
C LEU A 177 -11.59 -20.96 -0.92
N THR A 178 -11.54 -21.59 -2.08
CA THR A 178 -11.34 -23.03 -2.26
C THR A 178 -10.37 -23.28 -3.42
N ALA A 179 -9.88 -24.51 -3.54
CA ALA A 179 -9.07 -24.93 -4.67
C ALA A 179 -9.74 -24.66 -6.04
N ALA A 180 -11.07 -24.69 -6.09
CA ALA A 180 -11.82 -24.51 -7.33
C ALA A 180 -11.94 -23.05 -7.81
N ASN A 181 -11.82 -22.07 -6.91
CA ASN A 181 -12.10 -20.66 -7.25
C ASN A 181 -10.89 -19.73 -7.10
N VAL A 182 -9.87 -20.11 -6.32
CA VAL A 182 -8.75 -19.24 -5.98
C VAL A 182 -7.96 -18.80 -7.22
N ALA A 183 -7.82 -19.70 -8.21
CA ALA A 183 -7.08 -19.41 -9.43
C ALA A 183 -7.80 -18.38 -10.33
N GLU A 184 -9.12 -18.48 -10.43
CA GLU A 184 -9.94 -17.55 -11.20
C GLU A 184 -9.96 -16.17 -10.55
N ILE A 185 -10.22 -16.11 -9.25
CA ILE A 185 -10.35 -14.85 -8.49
C ILE A 185 -9.05 -14.05 -8.53
N PHE A 186 -7.91 -14.72 -8.35
CA PHE A 186 -6.61 -14.06 -8.33
C PHE A 186 -5.88 -14.10 -9.68
N ALA A 187 -6.54 -14.51 -10.76
CA ALA A 187 -6.02 -14.45 -12.12
C ALA A 187 -5.39 -13.09 -12.49
N PRO A 188 -6.01 -11.92 -12.19
CA PRO A 188 -5.42 -10.62 -12.52
C PRO A 188 -4.23 -10.21 -11.63
N CYS A 189 -3.97 -10.93 -10.53
CA CYS A 189 -2.94 -10.56 -9.57
C CYS A 189 -1.57 -11.14 -9.96
N SER A 190 -0.51 -10.35 -9.75
CA SER A 190 0.89 -10.80 -9.86
C SER A 190 1.44 -11.30 -8.52
N VAL A 191 0.94 -10.74 -7.42
CA VAL A 191 1.27 -11.14 -6.04
C VAL A 191 -0.02 -11.45 -5.29
N ILE A 192 -0.02 -12.53 -4.50
CA ILE A 192 -1.12 -12.90 -3.61
C ILE A 192 -0.58 -12.99 -2.19
N CYS A 193 -1.12 -12.17 -1.30
CA CYS A 193 -0.89 -12.24 0.13
C CYS A 193 -1.86 -13.24 0.75
N GLU A 194 -1.33 -14.34 1.28
CA GLU A 194 -2.08 -15.35 2.01
C GLU A 194 -2.18 -14.93 3.49
N ALA A 195 -3.41 -14.88 3.99
CA ALA A 195 -3.73 -14.37 5.33
C ALA A 195 -4.80 -15.23 6.05
N PHE A 196 -4.85 -16.53 5.76
CA PHE A 196 -5.71 -17.48 6.45
C PHE A 196 -5.23 -17.72 7.89
N ASP A 197 -6.18 -17.98 8.77
CA ASP A 197 -5.94 -18.25 10.19
C ASP A 197 -5.78 -19.75 10.51
N ASN A 198 -6.11 -20.62 9.56
CA ASN A 198 -6.12 -22.07 9.74
C ASN A 198 -5.15 -22.79 8.79
N VAL A 199 -4.67 -23.95 9.24
CA VAL A 199 -3.67 -24.75 8.52
C VAL A 199 -4.19 -25.28 7.17
N ALA A 200 -5.49 -25.61 7.09
CA ALA A 200 -6.09 -26.15 5.87
C ALA A 200 -6.10 -25.12 4.72
N GLY A 201 -6.51 -23.88 5.00
CA GLY A 201 -6.47 -22.78 4.03
C GLY A 201 -5.06 -22.48 3.54
N LYS A 202 -4.07 -22.50 4.44
CA LYS A 202 -2.65 -22.34 4.09
C LYS A 202 -2.16 -23.45 3.16
N ALA A 203 -2.45 -24.70 3.51
CA ALA A 203 -2.08 -25.85 2.69
C ALA A 203 -2.75 -25.80 1.31
N MET A 204 -4.04 -25.43 1.25
CA MET A 204 -4.77 -25.22 0.01
C MET A 204 -4.07 -24.18 -0.87
N MET A 205 -3.73 -23.01 -0.31
CA MET A 205 -3.09 -21.94 -1.08
C MET A 205 -1.72 -22.35 -1.63
N VAL A 206 -0.90 -23.05 -0.84
CA VAL A 206 0.40 -23.54 -1.28
C VAL A 206 0.28 -24.61 -2.37
N ASN A 207 -0.70 -25.51 -2.25
CA ASN A 207 -0.95 -26.54 -3.27
C ASN A 207 -1.40 -25.91 -4.60
N GLU A 208 -2.34 -24.96 -4.55
CA GLU A 208 -2.80 -24.24 -5.74
C GLU A 208 -1.70 -23.36 -6.35
N ALA A 209 -0.82 -22.78 -5.51
CA ALA A 209 0.38 -22.10 -5.98
C ALA A 209 1.26 -22.96 -6.89
N GLY A 210 1.40 -24.24 -6.54
CA GLY A 210 2.16 -25.22 -7.32
C GLY A 210 1.39 -25.78 -8.52
N ALA A 211 0.06 -25.80 -8.48
CA ALA A 211 -0.76 -26.38 -9.54
C ALA A 211 -1.10 -25.36 -10.63
N SER A 212 -1.75 -24.26 -10.24
CA SER A 212 -2.49 -23.35 -11.12
C SER A 212 -1.98 -21.90 -11.10
N LEU A 213 -1.16 -21.51 -10.12
CA LEU A 213 -0.67 -20.11 -9.95
C LEU A 213 0.86 -20.00 -10.05
N ARG A 214 1.49 -20.77 -10.94
CA ARG A 214 2.95 -20.90 -11.05
C ARG A 214 3.67 -19.61 -11.47
N ASP A 215 2.96 -18.72 -12.17
CA ASP A 215 3.40 -17.40 -12.61
C ASP A 215 3.24 -16.33 -11.51
N LYS A 216 2.50 -16.63 -10.44
CA LYS A 216 2.19 -15.70 -9.36
C LYS A 216 3.13 -15.88 -8.17
N LYS A 217 3.38 -14.81 -7.44
CA LYS A 217 4.13 -14.83 -6.18
C LYS A 217 3.16 -14.95 -5.01
N ILE A 218 3.42 -15.88 -4.10
CA ILE A 218 2.61 -16.09 -2.89
C ILE A 218 3.41 -15.64 -1.68
N VAL A 219 2.80 -14.78 -0.87
CA VAL A 219 3.40 -14.24 0.36
C VAL A 219 2.51 -14.61 1.54
N GLY A 220 2.85 -15.70 2.22
CA GLY A 220 2.12 -16.19 3.39
C GLY A 220 2.75 -15.77 4.71
N ALA A 221 2.15 -16.22 5.81
CA ALA A 221 2.66 -15.92 7.14
C ALA A 221 2.56 -17.10 8.12
N SER A 222 3.53 -17.20 9.03
CA SER A 222 3.53 -18.20 10.09
C SER A 222 4.32 -17.75 11.32
N GLY A 223 3.73 -17.92 12.51
CA GLY A 223 4.39 -17.60 13.77
C GLY A 223 4.43 -16.09 14.08
N MET A 224 3.39 -15.56 14.71
CA MET A 224 3.28 -14.14 15.07
C MET A 224 2.40 -13.90 16.31
N ALA A 225 1.99 -14.95 17.01
CA ALA A 225 1.16 -14.83 18.20
C ALA A 225 1.98 -14.42 19.43
N GLY A 226 1.30 -14.04 20.50
CA GLY A 226 1.91 -13.62 21.75
C GLY A 226 2.58 -12.25 21.68
N HIS A 227 3.31 -11.93 22.76
CA HIS A 227 4.01 -10.66 22.98
C HIS A 227 5.53 -10.81 22.86
N PHE A 228 6.01 -11.83 22.13
CA PHE A 228 7.43 -12.06 21.91
C PHE A 228 8.05 -10.94 21.07
N SER A 229 9.38 -10.82 21.12
CA SER A 229 10.12 -9.82 20.37
C SER A 229 9.73 -9.81 18.89
N SER A 230 9.45 -8.61 18.38
CA SER A 230 9.14 -8.39 16.97
C SER A 230 10.33 -8.63 16.06
N ASN A 231 11.56 -8.55 16.57
CA ASN A 231 12.78 -8.83 15.81
C ASN A 231 12.93 -10.31 15.40
N LEU A 232 12.07 -11.18 15.95
CA LEU A 232 11.97 -12.58 15.51
C LEU A 232 11.20 -12.73 14.20
N ILE A 233 10.34 -11.77 13.84
CA ILE A 233 9.61 -11.79 12.59
C ILE A 233 10.58 -11.48 11.46
N LYS A 234 10.71 -12.42 10.54
CA LYS A 234 11.57 -12.30 9.36
C LYS A 234 10.80 -12.73 8.13
N THR A 235 11.31 -12.31 6.97
CA THR A 235 10.85 -12.79 5.68
C THR A 235 11.83 -13.86 5.19
N VAL A 236 11.31 -14.99 4.73
CA VAL A 236 12.13 -16.05 4.13
C VAL A 236 11.55 -16.45 2.77
N LYS A 237 12.43 -16.79 1.82
CA LYS A 237 12.05 -17.40 0.55
C LYS A 237 11.93 -18.91 0.80
N PHE A 238 10.69 -19.41 0.87
CA PHE A 238 10.40 -20.79 1.22
C PHE A 238 10.47 -21.73 0.01
N ALA A 239 10.01 -21.25 -1.16
CA ALA A 239 10.13 -21.94 -2.44
C ALA A 239 10.32 -20.91 -3.57
N ARG A 240 10.39 -21.39 -4.83
CA ARG A 240 10.64 -20.55 -6.01
C ARG A 240 9.73 -19.31 -6.07
N ASN A 241 8.44 -19.48 -5.82
CA ASN A 241 7.42 -18.43 -5.87
C ASN A 241 6.66 -18.26 -4.53
N VAL A 242 7.15 -18.86 -3.45
CA VAL A 242 6.49 -18.82 -2.13
C VAL A 242 7.42 -18.21 -1.09
N TYR A 243 6.91 -17.22 -0.38
CA TYR A 243 7.58 -16.50 0.69
C TYR A 243 6.77 -16.61 1.98
N LEU A 244 7.46 -16.62 3.12
CA LEU A 244 6.82 -16.65 4.43
C LEU A 244 7.34 -15.51 5.30
N CYS A 245 6.41 -14.81 5.95
CA CYS A 245 6.70 -13.79 6.95
C CYS A 245 6.31 -14.29 8.35
N GLY A 246 7.17 -14.06 9.34
CA GLY A 246 6.92 -14.41 10.74
C GLY A 246 8.13 -15.04 11.41
N ASP A 247 7.93 -15.56 12.62
CA ASP A 247 8.97 -16.23 13.42
C ASP A 247 8.96 -17.75 13.27
N LEU A 248 7.98 -18.31 12.54
CA LEU A 248 7.79 -19.72 12.23
C LEU A 248 7.64 -20.65 13.45
N GLN A 249 7.45 -20.11 14.65
CA GLN A 249 7.44 -20.86 15.92
C GLN A 249 6.20 -20.58 16.77
N ASN A 250 5.82 -19.31 16.93
CA ASN A 250 4.83 -18.90 17.92
C ASN A 250 3.43 -18.84 17.31
N ALA A 251 2.75 -19.99 17.30
CA ALA A 251 1.35 -20.12 16.92
C ALA A 251 0.40 -19.59 18.02
N ALA A 252 -0.83 -19.23 17.63
CA ALA A 252 -1.85 -18.82 18.58
C ALA A 252 -2.31 -20.01 19.43
N GLY A 253 -2.58 -19.77 20.71
CA GLY A 253 -2.97 -20.81 21.67
C GLY A 253 -3.50 -20.24 22.97
N VAL A 254 -3.85 -21.11 23.91
CA VAL A 254 -4.32 -20.71 25.24
C VAL A 254 -3.22 -19.89 25.93
N GLY A 255 -3.55 -18.66 26.35
CA GLY A 255 -2.58 -17.71 26.91
C GLY A 255 -1.67 -17.01 25.90
N GLN A 256 -1.78 -17.34 24.60
CA GLN A 256 -0.97 -16.79 23.52
C GLN A 256 -1.87 -16.27 22.40
N GLY A 257 -2.59 -15.18 22.67
CA GLY A 257 -3.43 -14.51 21.70
C GLY A 257 -2.64 -13.73 20.65
N LEU A 258 -3.34 -13.29 19.60
CA LEU A 258 -2.77 -12.43 18.57
C LEU A 258 -2.75 -10.96 19.02
N MET A 259 -1.56 -10.37 19.09
CA MET A 259 -1.36 -8.97 19.49
C MET A 259 -1.33 -8.05 18.28
N ALA A 260 -2.06 -6.93 18.30
CA ALA A 260 -2.15 -5.97 17.20
C ALA A 260 -0.79 -5.61 16.60
N ALA A 261 0.17 -5.21 17.44
CA ALA A 261 1.49 -4.78 16.98
C ALA A 261 2.25 -5.91 16.25
N ARG A 262 2.23 -7.13 16.80
CA ARG A 262 2.97 -8.26 16.25
C ARG A 262 2.33 -8.77 14.94
N VAL A 263 1.00 -8.78 14.89
CA VAL A 263 0.24 -9.06 13.67
C VAL A 263 0.53 -8.01 12.60
N ALA A 264 0.47 -6.72 12.94
CA ALA A 264 0.72 -5.63 12.00
C ALA A 264 2.17 -5.64 11.47
N ILE A 265 3.16 -5.98 12.30
CA ILE A 265 4.55 -6.12 11.85
C ILE A 265 4.67 -7.26 10.84
N CYS A 266 4.11 -8.43 11.14
CA CYS A 266 4.10 -9.55 10.19
C CYS A 266 3.37 -9.20 8.88
N ALA A 267 2.20 -8.55 8.98
CA ALA A 267 1.43 -8.06 7.83
C ALA A 267 2.23 -7.05 6.99
N ASN A 268 2.98 -6.15 7.63
CA ASN A 268 3.80 -5.17 6.93
C ASN A 268 5.05 -5.77 6.30
N HIS A 269 5.59 -6.88 6.85
CA HIS A 269 6.56 -7.70 6.12
C HIS A 269 5.95 -8.25 4.82
N GLN A 270 4.70 -8.76 4.86
CA GLN A 270 4.02 -9.25 3.66
C GLN A 270 3.75 -8.13 2.65
N ALA A 271 3.21 -6.99 3.10
CA ALA A 271 2.88 -5.85 2.23
C ALA A 271 4.13 -5.24 1.58
N ASN A 272 5.20 -5.04 2.36
CA ASN A 272 6.46 -4.51 1.83
C ASN A 272 7.11 -5.49 0.84
N LEU A 273 7.08 -6.80 1.13
CA LEU A 273 7.55 -7.80 0.17
C LEU A 273 6.70 -7.79 -1.11
N ALA A 274 5.37 -7.66 -1.01
CA ALA A 274 4.52 -7.57 -2.20
C ALA A 274 4.91 -6.38 -3.10
N ILE A 275 5.18 -5.21 -2.52
CA ILE A 275 5.69 -4.04 -3.25
C ILE A 275 7.04 -4.36 -3.92
N ARG A 276 7.98 -4.96 -3.18
CA ARG A 276 9.29 -5.36 -3.73
C ARG A 276 9.13 -6.31 -4.91
N LEU A 277 8.24 -7.28 -4.82
CA LEU A 277 7.97 -8.24 -5.89
C LEU A 277 7.33 -7.58 -7.12
N LEU A 278 6.46 -6.58 -6.94
CA LEU A 278 5.96 -5.74 -8.05
C LEU A 278 7.09 -4.96 -8.75
N MET A 279 8.12 -4.58 -7.99
CA MET A 279 9.34 -3.95 -8.52
C MET A 279 10.34 -4.97 -9.11
N GLY A 280 10.03 -6.26 -9.11
CA GLY A 280 10.95 -7.32 -9.57
C GLY A 280 12.08 -7.67 -8.60
N LEU A 281 12.02 -7.20 -7.35
CA LEU A 281 13.01 -7.47 -6.30
C LEU A 281 12.60 -8.72 -5.53
N GLU A 282 13.31 -9.83 -5.77
CA GLU A 282 12.95 -11.16 -5.25
C GLU A 282 13.76 -11.62 -4.02
N GLU A 283 14.81 -10.88 -3.67
CA GLU A 283 15.68 -11.15 -2.53
C GLU A 283 15.03 -10.74 -1.19
N VAL A 284 15.35 -11.51 -0.14
CA VAL A 284 14.84 -11.36 1.23
C VAL A 284 15.95 -11.16 2.25
#